data_AF-A0A7X8VPD3-F1
#
_entry.id   AF-A0A7X8VPD3-F1
#
_cell.length_a   1.000
_cell.length_b   1.000
_cell.length_c   1.000
_cell.angle_alpha   90.00
_cell.angle_beta   90.00
_cell.angle_gamma   90.00
#
_symmetry.space_group_name_H-M   'P 1'
#
loop_
_entity.id
_entity.type
_entity.pdbx_description
1 polymer ?
#
loop_
_entity_poly.entity_id
_entity_poly.type
_entity_poly.pdbx_seq_one_letter_code
_entity_poly.pdbx_strand_id
1 'polypeptide(L)'
;MKTLLATALLCCSLALTLFCPGCLTIKQSLVFNQDSSCIMTYEYSFPEEQLALWQEVESILGDKYGEISKSFLDEQSARIFFSDNGLELRQYRQYAKNKLMHIEIIVLARDAQKAVNSGIFGDFQLHQDALGDQLFKGRLNPLPDDLPA
;
A
#
# COMPACT_ATOMS: atom_id res chain seq x y z
N MET A 1 22.79 10.58 -38.19
CA MET A 1 22.82 11.15 -36.82
C MET A 1 21.55 10.92 -35.99
N LYS A 2 20.35 10.74 -36.57
CA LYS A 2 19.12 10.50 -35.79
C LYS A 2 19.00 9.10 -35.17
N THR A 3 19.59 8.08 -35.79
CA THR A 3 19.54 6.67 -35.34
C THR A 3 20.43 6.35 -34.14
N LEU A 4 21.53 7.09 -33.94
CA LEU A 4 22.45 6.95 -32.80
C LEU A 4 21.87 7.48 -31.49
N LEU A 5 21.01 8.51 -31.56
CA LEU A 5 20.33 9.06 -30.38
C LEU A 5 19.26 8.11 -29.84
N ALA A 6 18.51 7.46 -30.74
CA ALA A 6 17.46 6.51 -30.35
C ALA A 6 18.02 5.24 -29.69
N THR A 7 19.17 4.74 -30.17
CA THR A 7 19.84 3.56 -29.57
C THR A 7 20.50 3.88 -28.23
N ALA A 8 21.06 5.09 -28.07
CA ALA A 8 21.59 5.54 -26.78
C ALA A 8 20.48 5.73 -25.73
N LEU A 9 19.33 6.28 -26.12
CA LEU A 9 18.17 6.45 -25.22
C LEU A 9 17.63 5.09 -24.75
N LEU A 10 17.51 4.12 -25.68
CA LEU A 10 17.04 2.78 -25.39
C LEU A 10 18.02 1.99 -24.51
N CYS A 11 19.34 2.15 -24.72
CA CYS A 11 20.34 1.53 -23.85
C CYS A 11 20.39 2.16 -22.46
N CYS A 12 20.19 3.48 -22.35
CA CYS A 12 20.08 4.15 -21.05
C CYS A 12 18.81 3.72 -20.30
N SER A 13 17.67 3.61 -20.98
CA SER A 13 16.43 3.13 -20.34
C SER A 13 16.53 1.65 -19.93
N LEU A 14 17.16 0.80 -20.76
CA LEU A 14 17.41 -0.61 -20.42
C LEU A 14 18.42 -0.77 -19.27
N ALA A 15 19.43 0.11 -19.19
CA ALA A 15 20.38 0.13 -18.07
C ALA A 15 19.71 0.62 -16.77
N LEU A 16 18.86 1.64 -16.84
CA LEU A 16 18.07 2.12 -15.69
C LEU A 16 17.11 1.05 -15.14
N THR A 17 16.51 0.22 -16.00
CA THR A 17 15.66 -0.90 -15.56
C THR A 17 16.46 -2.09 -15.03
N LEU A 18 17.69 -2.31 -15.49
CA LEU A 18 18.57 -3.39 -15.02
C LEU A 18 19.35 -3.07 -13.73
N PHE A 19 19.63 -1.78 -13.44
CA PHE A 19 20.48 -1.37 -12.31
C PHE A 19 19.74 -0.80 -11.10
N CYS A 20 18.40 -0.76 -11.12
CA CYS A 20 17.62 -0.28 -9.98
C CYS A 20 16.69 -1.38 -9.42
N PRO A 21 17.23 -2.42 -8.76
CA PRO A 21 16.43 -3.40 -8.03
C PRO A 21 15.89 -2.74 -6.75
N GLY A 22 14.90 -1.87 -6.90
CA GLY A 22 14.18 -1.30 -5.78
C GLY A 22 12.99 -2.17 -5.44
N CYS A 23 13.15 -3.07 -4.48
CA CYS A 23 12.00 -3.80 -3.95
C CYS A 23 11.17 -2.84 -3.09
N LEU A 24 9.89 -2.72 -3.40
CA LEU A 24 8.90 -2.17 -2.46
C LEU A 24 8.78 -3.16 -1.30
N THR A 25 9.12 -2.72 -0.10
CA THR A 25 8.88 -3.47 1.12
C THR A 25 7.57 -3.00 1.72
N ILE A 26 6.69 -3.95 2.04
CA ILE A 26 5.39 -3.70 2.67
C ILE A 26 5.32 -4.50 3.96
N LYS A 27 4.98 -3.84 5.06
CA LYS A 27 4.62 -4.49 6.31
C LYS A 27 3.29 -3.94 6.80
N GLN A 28 2.40 -4.85 7.18
CA GLN A 28 1.08 -4.55 7.73
C GLN A 28 0.97 -5.21 9.09
N SER A 29 0.51 -4.46 10.09
CA SER A 29 0.28 -4.97 11.44
C SER A 29 -1.13 -4.60 11.88
N LEU A 30 -1.93 -5.59 12.31
CA LEU A 30 -3.22 -5.37 12.94
C LEU A 30 -3.12 -5.65 14.45
N VAL A 31 -3.69 -4.76 15.25
CA VAL A 31 -3.83 -4.90 16.69
C VAL A 31 -5.29 -4.77 17.07
N PHE A 32 -5.87 -5.85 17.61
CA PHE A 32 -7.25 -5.89 18.09
C PHE A 32 -7.30 -5.51 19.57
N ASN A 33 -8.19 -4.58 19.92
CA ASN A 33 -8.36 -4.09 21.28
C ASN A 33 -9.60 -4.72 21.94
N GLN A 34 -9.64 -4.68 23.27
CA GLN A 34 -10.77 -5.22 24.05
C GLN A 34 -12.09 -4.44 23.85
N ASP A 35 -12.01 -3.17 23.44
CA ASP A 35 -13.18 -2.32 23.16
C ASP A 35 -13.77 -2.56 21.76
N SER A 36 -13.39 -3.65 21.09
CA SER A 36 -13.77 -3.99 19.72
C SER A 36 -13.21 -3.06 18.65
N SER A 37 -12.30 -2.15 18.99
CA SER A 37 -11.55 -1.37 18.00
C SER A 37 -10.34 -2.14 17.46
N CYS A 38 -9.81 -1.71 16.32
CA CYS A 38 -8.59 -2.25 15.74
C CYS A 38 -7.69 -1.12 15.22
N ILE A 39 -6.39 -1.25 15.45
CA ILE A 39 -5.37 -0.38 14.85
C ILE A 39 -4.71 -1.16 13.71
N MET A 40 -4.65 -0.56 12.53
CA MET A 40 -3.85 -1.05 11.41
C MET A 40 -2.69 -0.10 11.18
N THR A 41 -1.49 -0.67 11.07
CA THR A 41 -0.26 0.05 10.73
C THR A 41 0.27 -0.46 9.40
N TYR A 42 0.43 0.45 8.45
CA TYR A 42 1.10 0.21 7.18
C TYR A 42 2.49 0.84 7.22
N GLU A 43 3.50 0.07 6.85
CA GLU A 43 4.87 0.51 6.71
C GLU A 43 5.33 0.16 5.29
N TYR A 44 5.61 1.19 4.49
CA TYR A 44 6.17 1.05 3.15
C TYR A 44 7.60 1.56 3.13
N SER A 45 8.48 0.89 2.39
CA SER A 45 9.77 1.46 2.04
C SER A 45 10.24 1.07 0.65
N PHE A 46 10.90 2.00 -0.03
CA PHE A 46 11.42 1.85 -1.39
C PHE A 46 12.61 2.79 -1.61
N PRO A 47 13.50 2.57 -2.60
CA PRO A 47 14.60 3.50 -2.88
C PRO A 47 14.12 4.92 -3.13
N GLU A 48 14.76 5.89 -2.48
CA GLU A 48 14.36 7.30 -2.54
C GLU A 48 14.34 7.85 -3.98
N GLU A 49 15.29 7.42 -4.81
CA GLU A 49 15.36 7.79 -6.24
C GLU A 49 14.13 7.35 -7.06
N GLN A 50 13.33 6.42 -6.56
CA GLN A 50 12.13 5.91 -7.23
C GLN A 50 10.85 6.64 -6.81
N LEU A 51 10.92 7.66 -5.94
CA LEU A 51 9.72 8.39 -5.50
C LEU A 51 8.88 8.91 -6.67
N ALA A 52 9.52 9.54 -7.66
CA ALA A 52 8.82 10.08 -8.83
C ALA A 52 8.14 8.97 -9.65
N LEU A 53 8.79 7.80 -9.77
CA LEU A 53 8.21 6.63 -10.45
C LEU A 53 6.96 6.14 -9.71
N TRP A 54 7.03 6.03 -8.38
CA TRP A 54 5.89 5.58 -7.58
C TRP A 54 4.71 6.56 -7.62
N GLN A 55 4.98 7.87 -7.64
CA GLN A 55 3.94 8.90 -7.82
C GLN A 55 3.27 8.78 -9.20
N GLU A 56 4.03 8.51 -10.25
CA GLU A 56 3.48 8.30 -11.59
C GLU A 56 2.65 7.02 -11.68
N VAL A 57 3.10 5.92 -11.04
CA VAL A 57 2.34 4.67 -10.94
C VAL A 57 1.00 4.88 -10.22
N GLU A 58 0.98 5.60 -9.08
CA GLU A 58 -0.28 5.93 -8.38
C GLU A 58 -1.23 6.75 -9.27
N SER A 59 -0.70 7.71 -10.04
CA SER A 59 -1.50 8.51 -10.98
C SER A 59 -2.13 7.64 -12.08
N ILE A 60 -1.34 6.79 -12.73
CA ILE A 60 -1.81 5.92 -13.82
C ILE A 60 -2.84 4.90 -13.33
N LEU A 61 -2.59 4.29 -12.17
CA LEU A 61 -3.53 3.35 -11.57
C LEU A 61 -4.82 4.06 -11.15
N GLY A 62 -4.73 5.32 -10.72
CA GLY A 62 -5.87 6.09 -10.22
C GLY A 62 -6.83 6.46 -11.35
N ASP A 63 -6.27 6.76 -12.52
CA ASP A 63 -7.04 7.05 -13.72
C ASP A 63 -7.69 5.79 -14.32
N LYS A 64 -7.06 4.62 -14.18
CA LYS A 64 -7.53 3.37 -14.79
C LYS A 64 -8.47 2.56 -13.90
N TYR A 65 -8.28 2.57 -12.59
CA TYR A 65 -9.03 1.75 -11.63
C TYR A 65 -9.83 2.57 -10.59
N GLY A 66 -9.83 3.90 -10.68
CA GLY A 66 -10.47 4.79 -9.72
C GLY A 66 -9.62 5.03 -8.46
N GLU A 67 -10.19 5.66 -7.42
CA GLU A 67 -9.54 6.09 -6.16
C GLU A 67 -8.77 5.00 -5.37
N ILE A 68 -8.86 3.74 -5.81
CA ILE A 68 -8.23 2.57 -5.19
C ILE A 68 -6.69 2.68 -5.12
N SER A 69 -6.05 3.60 -5.85
CA SER A 69 -4.57 3.68 -5.93
C SER A 69 -3.91 4.96 -5.45
N LYS A 70 -4.64 5.94 -4.90
CA LYS A 70 -4.04 7.26 -4.52
C LYS A 70 -3.54 7.32 -3.07
N SER A 71 -3.52 6.20 -2.35
CA SER A 71 -3.77 6.28 -0.91
C SER A 71 -2.56 6.25 -0.01
N PHE A 72 -1.32 6.08 -0.49
CA PHE A 72 -0.20 5.90 0.45
C PHE A 72 0.97 6.86 0.28
N LEU A 73 1.18 7.49 -0.88
CA LEU A 73 2.27 8.47 -1.05
C LEU A 73 1.90 9.90 -0.65
N ASP A 74 0.62 10.18 -0.43
CA ASP A 74 0.10 11.50 -0.07
C ASP A 74 -0.82 11.42 1.17
N GLU A 75 -0.57 12.25 2.16
CA GLU A 75 -1.35 12.26 3.40
C GLU A 75 -2.82 12.61 3.17
N GLN A 76 -3.09 13.60 2.32
CA GLN A 76 -4.44 14.08 2.09
C GLN A 76 -5.28 13.00 1.42
N SER A 77 -4.73 12.32 0.42
CA SER A 77 -5.37 11.22 -0.28
C SER A 77 -5.55 10.00 0.63
N ALA A 78 -4.55 9.67 1.46
CA ALA A 78 -4.68 8.64 2.50
C ALA A 78 -5.84 8.96 3.45
N ARG A 79 -5.91 10.22 3.91
CA ARG A 79 -6.94 10.68 4.85
C ARG A 79 -8.34 10.53 4.26
N ILE A 80 -8.55 10.96 3.01
CA ILE A 80 -9.83 10.84 2.30
C ILE A 80 -10.21 9.36 2.14
N PHE A 81 -9.30 8.54 1.63
CA PHE A 81 -9.53 7.12 1.44
C PHE A 81 -9.98 6.42 2.73
N PHE A 82 -9.28 6.65 3.84
CA PHE A 82 -9.64 6.03 5.10
C PHE A 82 -10.94 6.60 5.69
N SER A 83 -11.17 7.91 5.59
CA SER A 83 -12.42 8.51 6.09
C SER A 83 -13.66 8.03 5.35
N ASP A 84 -13.57 7.88 4.03
CA ASP A 84 -14.67 7.40 3.20
C ASP A 84 -15.03 5.94 3.48
N ASN A 85 -14.06 5.18 4.02
CA ASN A 85 -14.24 3.82 4.50
C ASN A 85 -14.57 3.74 6.00
N GLY A 86 -14.87 4.87 6.66
CA GLY A 86 -15.27 4.92 8.07
C GLY A 86 -14.12 4.66 9.06
N LEU A 87 -12.88 4.86 8.63
CA LEU A 87 -11.67 4.71 9.43
C LEU A 87 -11.09 6.08 9.79
N GLU A 88 -10.39 6.14 10.92
CA GLU A 88 -9.73 7.36 11.39
C GLU A 88 -8.22 7.29 11.14
N LEU A 89 -7.69 8.19 10.29
CA LEU A 89 -6.24 8.35 10.12
C LEU A 89 -5.64 9.02 11.36
N ARG A 90 -4.91 8.25 12.16
CA ARG A 90 -4.27 8.67 13.41
C ARG A 90 -2.90 9.28 13.19
N GLN A 91 -2.13 8.71 12.25
CA GLN A 91 -0.80 9.19 11.91
C GLN A 91 -0.50 8.91 10.44
N TYR A 92 0.15 9.87 9.80
CA TYR A 92 0.84 9.69 8.54
C TYR A 92 2.25 10.27 8.70
N ARG A 93 3.26 9.55 8.25
CA ARG A 93 4.65 10.03 8.29
C ARG A 93 5.38 9.55 7.05
N GLN A 94 6.05 10.48 6.39
CA GLN A 94 6.92 10.20 5.26
C GLN A 94 8.31 10.77 5.54
N TYR A 95 9.36 9.96 5.36
CA TYR A 95 10.73 10.39 5.63
C TYR A 95 11.76 9.57 4.85
N ALA A 96 12.85 10.22 4.46
CA ALA A 96 13.99 9.55 3.85
C ALA A 96 15.00 9.11 4.94
N LYS A 97 15.45 7.85 4.88
CA LYS A 97 16.50 7.31 5.75
C LYS A 97 17.25 6.18 5.04
N ASN A 98 18.58 6.23 5.08
CA ASN A 98 19.45 5.22 4.47
C ASN A 98 19.17 4.99 2.97
N LYS A 99 18.92 6.07 2.20
CA LYS A 99 18.54 6.05 0.77
C LYS A 99 17.21 5.36 0.47
N LEU A 100 16.38 5.15 1.48
CA LEU A 100 15.03 4.65 1.33
C LEU A 100 14.05 5.74 1.73
N MET A 101 12.98 5.88 0.95
CA MET A 101 11.77 6.56 1.37
C MET A 101 10.97 5.61 2.25
N HIS A 102 10.55 6.08 3.42
CA HIS A 102 9.69 5.36 4.36
C HIS A 102 8.36 6.07 4.48
N ILE A 103 7.29 5.29 4.53
CA ILE A 103 5.93 5.79 4.75
C ILE A 103 5.29 4.94 5.83
N GLU A 104 4.82 5.59 6.89
CA GLU A 104 4.13 4.99 8.01
C GLU A 104 2.71 5.58 8.09
N ILE A 105 1.71 4.71 8.05
CA ILE A 105 0.30 5.09 8.13
C ILE A 105 -0.34 4.30 9.27
N ILE A 106 -0.95 4.99 10.24
CA ILE A 106 -1.66 4.36 11.35
C ILE A 106 -3.12 4.77 11.28
N VAL A 107 -4.01 3.78 11.20
CA VAL A 107 -5.45 3.98 11.12
C VAL A 107 -6.16 3.24 12.25
N LEU A 108 -7.26 3.82 12.72
CA LEU A 108 -8.14 3.25 13.74
C LEU A 108 -9.49 2.89 13.10
N ALA A 109 -9.88 1.63 13.24
CA ALA A 109 -11.24 1.17 13.07
C ALA A 109 -11.91 1.12 14.45
N ARG A 110 -13.03 1.83 14.64
CA ARG A 110 -13.81 1.76 15.90
C ARG A 110 -14.60 0.46 16.04
N ASP A 111 -14.85 -0.21 14.92
CA ASP A 111 -15.48 -1.52 14.84
C ASP A 111 -14.56 -2.42 14.00
N ALA A 112 -13.77 -3.24 14.69
CA ALA A 112 -12.77 -4.13 14.11
C ALA A 112 -13.40 -5.17 13.19
N GLN A 113 -14.54 -5.75 13.61
CA GLN A 113 -15.20 -6.81 12.86
C GLN A 113 -15.75 -6.27 11.54
N LYS A 114 -16.43 -5.12 11.58
CA LYS A 114 -16.94 -4.46 10.38
C LYS A 114 -15.81 -4.08 9.43
N ALA A 115 -14.71 -3.52 9.95
CA ALA A 115 -13.59 -3.09 9.12
C ALA A 115 -12.85 -4.27 8.48
N VAL A 116 -12.51 -5.31 9.25
CA VAL A 116 -11.83 -6.49 8.68
C VAL A 116 -12.71 -7.15 7.62
N ASN A 117 -13.99 -7.35 7.92
CA ASN A 117 -14.89 -8.06 7.01
C ASN A 117 -15.33 -7.22 5.80
N SER A 118 -15.06 -5.91 5.76
CA SER A 118 -15.27 -5.10 4.55
C SER A 118 -14.18 -5.34 3.50
N GLY A 119 -13.07 -5.98 3.88
CA GLY A 119 -11.91 -6.20 3.01
C GLY A 119 -10.96 -5.00 2.92
N ILE A 120 -11.21 -3.91 3.66
CA ILE A 120 -10.38 -2.69 3.59
C ILE A 120 -8.93 -2.92 4.01
N PHE A 121 -8.67 -3.98 4.79
CA PHE A 121 -7.36 -4.37 5.27
C PHE A 121 -6.74 -5.54 4.49
N GLY A 122 -7.40 -6.00 3.41
CA GLY A 122 -7.04 -7.22 2.68
C GLY A 122 -8.10 -8.32 2.84
N ASP A 123 -7.84 -9.49 2.25
CA ASP A 123 -8.75 -10.65 2.29
C ASP A 123 -8.65 -11.39 3.64
N PHE A 124 -9.04 -10.67 4.69
CA PHE A 124 -9.12 -11.14 6.05
C PHE A 124 -10.58 -11.22 6.50
N GLN A 125 -10.84 -12.10 7.46
CA GLN A 125 -12.12 -12.25 8.11
C GLN A 125 -11.93 -12.34 9.61
N LEU A 126 -12.78 -11.63 10.34
CA LEU A 126 -12.86 -11.69 11.79
C LEU A 126 -14.25 -12.21 12.17
N HIS A 127 -14.28 -13.37 12.82
CA HIS A 127 -15.51 -13.99 13.32
C HIS A 127 -15.45 -14.08 14.84
N GLN A 128 -16.60 -13.94 15.49
CA GLN A 128 -16.73 -14.24 16.91
C GLN A 128 -17.40 -15.60 17.05
N ASP A 129 -16.86 -16.48 17.90
CA ASP A 129 -17.47 -17.77 18.16
C ASP A 129 -18.57 -17.68 19.25
N ALA A 130 -19.17 -18.83 19.57
CA ALA A 130 -20.26 -18.90 20.55
C ALA A 130 -19.82 -18.60 22.00
N LEU A 131 -18.52 -18.64 22.29
CA LEU A 131 -17.94 -18.31 23.60
C LEU A 131 -17.49 -16.85 23.68
N GLY A 132 -17.53 -16.13 22.56
CA GLY A 132 -17.11 -14.74 22.45
C GLY A 132 -15.66 -14.58 21.99
N ASP A 133 -14.95 -15.67 21.66
CA ASP A 133 -13.57 -15.62 21.20
C ASP A 133 -13.48 -15.11 19.76
N GLN A 134 -12.48 -14.29 19.47
CA GLN A 134 -12.24 -13.75 18.14
C GLN A 134 -11.36 -14.71 17.31
N LEU A 135 -11.88 -15.14 16.18
CA LEU A 135 -11.22 -15.99 15.19
C LEU A 135 -10.85 -15.16 13.97
N PHE A 136 -9.54 -14.96 13.77
CA PHE A 136 -8.99 -14.30 12.60
C PHE A 136 -8.61 -15.32 11.52
N LYS A 137 -9.07 -15.11 10.29
CA LYS A 137 -8.79 -15.95 9.11
C LYS A 137 -8.38 -15.06 7.95
N GLY A 138 -7.53 -15.55 7.06
CA GLY A 138 -7.19 -14.86 5.82
C GLY A 138 -7.03 -15.84 4.68
N ARG A 139 -7.38 -15.43 3.47
CA ARG A 139 -7.06 -16.18 2.26
C ARG A 139 -5.86 -15.55 1.60
N LEU A 140 -4.81 -16.34 1.42
CA LEU A 140 -3.75 -15.98 0.48
C LEU A 140 -4.28 -16.33 -0.90
N ASN A 141 -4.96 -15.40 -1.56
CA ASN A 141 -5.31 -15.60 -2.96
C ASN A 141 -4.00 -15.61 -3.76
N PRO A 142 -3.76 -16.64 -4.60
CA PRO A 142 -2.63 -16.62 -5.50
C PRO A 142 -2.72 -15.36 -6.37
N LEU A 143 -1.57 -14.74 -6.65
CA LEU A 143 -1.49 -13.67 -7.63
C LEU A 143 -2.10 -14.17 -8.94
N PRO A 144 -2.95 -13.39 -9.61
CA PRO A 144 -3.55 -13.82 -10.85
C PRO A 144 -2.45 -14.09 -11.89
N ASP A 145 -2.58 -15.22 -12.60
CA ASP A 145 -1.55 -15.79 -13.47
C ASP A 145 -1.16 -14.88 -14.66
N ASP A 146 -1.91 -13.80 -14.88
CA ASP A 146 -1.80 -12.86 -15.99
C ASP A 146 -1.06 -11.55 -15.63
N LEU A 147 -0.48 -11.46 -14.43
CA LEU A 147 0.40 -10.33 -14.10
C LEU A 147 1.66 -10.36 -14.98
N PRO A 148 1.99 -9.25 -15.68
CA PRO A 148 3.21 -9.17 -16.47
C PRO A 148 4.43 -9.33 -15.55
N ALA A 149 5.31 -10.26 -15.94
CA ALA A 149 6.59 -10.53 -15.26
C ALA A 149 7.59 -9.37 -15.39
#